data_AF-A0A198YR88-F1
#
_entry.id   AF-A0A198YR88-F1
#
_cell.length_a   1.000
_cell.length_b   1.000
_cell.length_c   1.000
_cell.angle_alpha   90.00
_cell.angle_beta   90.00
_cell.angle_gamma   90.00
#
_symmetry.space_group_name_H-M   'P 1'
#
loop_
_entity.id
_entity.type
_entity.pdbx_description
1 polymer ?
#
loop_
_entity_poly.entity_id
_entity_poly.type
_entity_poly.pdbx_seq_one_letter_code
_entity_poly.pdbx_strand_id
1 'polypeptide(L)' 'MRVNQRTSLGRLQQVYAALVRRKRIREAIRDLQSLDDNMLNDIGIGRGDIEWIVDGGRRNNRSL' A
#
# COMPACT_ATOMS: atom_id res chain seq x y z
N MET A 1 -2.02 27.08 -30.35
CA MET A 1 -2.11 25.85 -29.52
C MET A 1 -1.25 26.05 -28.28
N ARG A 2 -1.83 26.38 -27.12
CA ARG A 2 -1.08 26.57 -25.86
C ARG A 2 -1.13 25.27 -25.06
N VAL A 3 -0.05 24.50 -25.09
CA VAL A 3 0.09 23.32 -24.23
C VAL A 3 0.17 23.82 -22.79
N ASN A 4 -0.88 23.55 -22.01
CA ASN A 4 -1.02 24.03 -20.65
C ASN A 4 -0.08 23.20 -19.74
N GLN A 5 1.01 23.81 -19.30
CA GLN A 5 2.09 23.19 -18.50
C GLN A 5 1.63 22.64 -17.14
N ARG A 6 0.39 22.94 -16.70
CA ARG A 6 -0.21 22.43 -15.46
C ARG A 6 -0.45 20.92 -15.44
N THR A 7 -0.45 20.28 -16.61
CA THR A 7 -0.84 18.86 -16.76
C THR A 7 0.31 17.89 -16.44
N SER A 8 1.56 18.27 -16.68
CA SER A 8 2.73 17.39 -16.49
C SER A 8 3.09 17.20 -15.01
N LEU A 9 3.02 18.27 -14.22
CA LEU A 9 3.31 18.24 -12.79
C LEU A 9 2.34 17.34 -12.02
N GLY A 10 1.04 17.39 -12.34
CA GLY A 10 0.04 16.52 -11.72
C GLY A 10 0.28 15.03 -12.02
N ARG A 11 0.75 14.70 -13.23
CA ARG A 11 1.05 13.31 -13.60
C ARG A 11 2.28 12.77 -12.86
N LEU A 12 3.34 13.58 -12.73
CA LEU A 12 4.52 13.21 -11.97
C LEU A 12 4.20 13.02 -10.47
N GLN A 13 3.37 13.89 -9.91
CA GLN A 13 2.87 13.74 -8.54
C GLN A 13 2.08 12.44 -8.35
N GLN A 14 1.21 12.07 -9.29
CA GLN A 14 0.47 10.81 -9.24
C GLN A 14 1.40 9.59 -9.30
N VAL A 15 2.42 9.62 -10.17
CA VAL A 15 3.42 8.54 -10.26
C VAL A 15 4.23 8.44 -8.97
N TYR A 16 4.69 9.57 -8.43
CA TYR A 16 5.42 9.60 -7.16
C TYR A 16 4.56 9.04 -6.02
N ALA A 17 3.30 9.48 -5.91
CA ALA A 17 2.37 8.96 -4.92
C ALA A 17 2.14 7.45 -5.06
N ALA A 18 2.03 6.94 -6.29
CA ALA A 18 1.91 5.51 -6.56
C ALA A 18 3.16 4.72 -6.14
N LEU A 19 4.35 5.27 -6.37
CA LEU A 19 5.62 4.65 -5.96
C LEU A 19 5.79 4.63 -4.45
N VAL A 20 5.58 5.75 -3.77
CA VAL A 20 5.60 5.84 -2.30
C VAL A 20 4.62 4.85 -1.69
N ARG A 21 3.42 4.75 -2.27
CA ARG A 21 2.42 3.79 -1.83
C ARG A 21 2.87 2.34 -1.99
N ARG A 22 3.44 1.96 -3.14
CA ARG A 22 4.00 0.60 -3.34
C ARG A 22 5.14 0.31 -2.37
N LYS A 23 5.96 1.31 -2.04
CA LYS A 23 7.02 1.17 -1.04
C LYS A 23 6.43 0.83 0.33
N ARG A 24 5.46 1.61 0.80
CA ARG A 24 4.79 1.38 2.09
C ARG A 24 4.12 0.00 2.19
N ILE A 25 3.49 -0.47 1.12
CA ILE A 25 2.89 -1.82 1.08
C ILE A 25 3.96 -2.89 1.28
N ARG A 26 5.08 -2.79 0.55
CA ARG A 26 6.19 -3.74 0.69
C ARG A 26 6.83 -3.70 2.07
N GLU A 27 6.93 -2.52 2.67
CA GLU A 27 7.43 -2.36 4.05
C GLU A 27 6.47 -3.06 5.03
N ALA A 28 5.17 -2.77 4.98
CA ALA A 28 4.18 -3.43 5.83
C ALA A 28 4.17 -4.97 5.69
N ILE A 29 4.28 -5.49 4.45
CA ILE A 29 4.37 -6.94 4.23
C ILE A 29 5.65 -7.49 4.89
N ARG A 30 6.80 -6.82 4.74
CA ARG A 30 8.05 -7.26 5.35
C ARG A 30 7.99 -7.24 6.87
N ASP A 31 7.41 -6.18 7.44
CA ASP A 31 7.25 -6.02 8.88
C ASP A 31 6.32 -7.08 9.47
N LEU A 32 5.24 -7.46 8.77
CA LEU A 32 4.39 -8.57 9.19
C LEU A 32 5.06 -9.94 8.99
N GLN A 33 5.82 -10.13 7.91
CA GLN A 33 6.54 -11.37 7.67
C GLN A 33 7.67 -11.61 8.68
N SER A 34 8.21 -10.57 9.30
CA SER A 34 9.25 -10.70 10.33
C SER A 34 8.70 -11.13 11.69
N LEU A 35 7.39 -10.99 11.93
CA LEU A 35 6.73 -11.53 13.12
C LEU A 35 6.69 -13.06 13.04
N ASP A 36 6.79 -13.71 14.20
CA ASP A 36 6.54 -15.15 14.29
C ASP A 36 5.05 -15.48 14.22
N ASP A 37 4.73 -16.77 14.07
CA ASP A 37 3.35 -17.22 13.88
C ASP A 37 2.46 -17.00 15.11
N ASN A 38 3.03 -16.96 16.33
CA ASN A 38 2.24 -16.68 17.53
C ASN A 38 1.87 -15.20 17.59
N MET A 39 2.82 -14.30 17.31
CA MET A 39 2.55 -12.86 17.24
C MET A 39 1.54 -12.51 16.16
N LEU A 40 1.60 -13.19 15.00
CA LEU A 40 0.60 -13.05 13.94
C LEU A 40 -0.77 -13.56 14.39
N ASN A 41 -0.81 -14.70 15.08
CA ASN A 41 -2.05 -15.27 15.60
C ASN A 41 -2.69 -14.39 16.69
N ASP A 42 -1.90 -13.74 17.54
CA ASP A 42 -2.37 -12.81 18.58
C ASP A 42 -3.15 -11.63 18.00
N ILE A 43 -2.80 -11.19 16.78
CA ILE A 43 -3.52 -10.15 16.04
C ILE A 43 -4.53 -10.72 15.03
N GLY A 44 -4.77 -12.04 15.05
CA GLY A 44 -5.75 -12.72 14.21
C GLY A 44 -5.38 -12.79 12.73
N ILE A 45 -4.07 -12.80 12.40
CA ILE A 45 -3.57 -12.84 11.03
C ILE A 45 -2.90 -14.19 10.76
N GLY A 46 -3.29 -14.89 9.70
CA GLY A 46 -2.51 -16.01 9.15
C GLY A 46 -1.36 -15.49 8.28
N ARG A 47 -0.20 -16.17 8.30
CA ARG A 47 0.96 -15.78 7.47
C ARG A 47 0.64 -15.74 5.97
N GLY A 48 -0.22 -16.65 5.49
CA GLY A 48 -0.71 -16.66 4.11
C GLY A 48 -1.63 -15.49 3.76
N ASP A 49 -2.24 -14.85 4.75
CA ASP A 49 -3.21 -13.77 4.56
C ASP A 49 -2.55 -12.38 4.51
N ILE A 50 -1.26 -12.26 4.90
CA ILE A 50 -0.54 -10.99 5.02
C ILE A 50 -0.67 -10.14 3.74
N GLU A 51 -0.43 -10.73 2.57
CA GLU A 51 -0.49 -9.99 1.31
C GLU A 51 -1.92 -9.52 1.01
N TRP A 52 -2.92 -10.40 1.21
CA TRP A 52 -4.33 -10.08 0.99
C TRP A 52 -4.84 -9.01 1.95
N ILE A 53 -4.46 -9.04 3.23
CA ILE A 53 -4.88 -8.05 4.23
C ILE A 53 -4.25 -6.69 3.97
N VAL A 54 -2.96 -6.63 3.67
CA VAL A 54 -2.28 -5.35 3.40
C VAL A 54 -2.82 -4.69 2.12
N ASP A 55 -3.07 -5.46 1.07
CA ASP A 55 -3.65 -4.94 -0.16
C ASP A 55 -5.17 -4.69 -0.07
N GLY A 56 -5.88 -5.56 0.63
CA GLY A 56 -7.35 -5.62 0.75
C GLY A 56 -7.91 -4.66 1.78
N GLY A 57 -7.33 -4.55 2.98
CA GLY A 57 -7.69 -3.56 3.99
C GLY A 57 -7.60 -2.12 3.45
N ARG A 58 -6.73 -1.92 2.46
CA ARG A 58 -6.56 -0.63 1.77
C ARG A 58 -7.58 -0.37 0.66
N ARG A 59 -8.35 -1.37 0.19
CA ARG A 59 -9.47 -1.19 -0.76
C ARG A 59 -10.73 -0.71 -0.07
N ASN A 60 -10.96 -1.19 1.16
CA ASN A 60 -12.17 -0.91 1.93
C ASN A 60 -12.20 0.53 2.47
N ASN A 61 -11.04 1.18 2.61
CA ASN A 61 -10.89 2.58 3.03
C ASN A 61 -11.02 3.61 1.88
N ARG A 62 -11.77 3.29 0.80
CA ARG A 62 -12.10 4.20 -0.32
C ARG A 62 -13.60 4.49 -0.44
N SER A 63 -14.39 4.01 0.52
CA SER A 63 -15.83 4.26 0.64
C SER A 63 -16.12 5.13 1.87
N LEU A 64 -15.61 6.36 1.91
CA LEU A 64 -16.10 7.47 2.75
C LEU A 64 -15.76 8.78 2.03
#